data_AF-M2YAB9-F1
#
_entry.id   AF-M2YAB9-F1
#
_cell.length_a   1.000
_cell.length_b   1.000
_cell.length_c   1.000
_cell.angle_alpha   90.00
_cell.angle_beta   90.00
_cell.angle_gamma   90.00
#
_symmetry.space_group_name_H-M   'P 1'
#
loop_
_entity.id
_entity.type
_entity.pdbx_description
1 polymer ?
#
loop_
_entity_poly.entity_id
_entity_poly.type
_entity_poly.pdbx_seq_one_letter_code
_entity_poly.pdbx_strand_id
1 'polypeptide(L)'
;MSSESIASHPDRLLPADPATRSIETFEKFGADTGHDIPFRMEYTRSLQPLLADFGNAKGFNLVLFTIDETVFSRESAPLAGFYPSVYVGAPWWFIDEPDAMHRWRSAITGTAGFTRSSGLIDDTRAFTSIPARHEASRRTEASFLVKLLAEHRITEDRAHEIIVDAALRRAFKL
;
A
#
# COMPACT_ATOMS: atom_id res chain seq x y z
N MET A 1 18.35 -17.86 5.99
CA MET A 1 18.09 -17.27 4.67
C MET A 1 17.73 -15.82 4.89
N SER A 2 18.62 -14.90 4.56
CA SER A 2 18.37 -13.46 4.68
C SER A 2 17.30 -13.07 3.66
N SER A 3 16.20 -12.48 4.13
CA SER A 3 15.19 -11.87 3.29
C SER A 3 15.74 -10.54 2.78
N GLU A 4 16.29 -10.51 1.57
CA GLU A 4 16.58 -9.23 0.90
C GLU A 4 15.28 -8.63 0.39
N SER A 5 14.86 -7.53 1.01
CA SER A 5 13.71 -6.73 0.58
C SER A 5 14.16 -5.80 -0.54
N ILE A 6 13.79 -6.10 -1.78
CA ILE A 6 13.92 -5.15 -2.90
C ILE A 6 12.75 -4.17 -2.79
N ALA A 7 12.96 -3.05 -2.12
CA ALA A 7 12.06 -1.90 -2.21
C ALA A 7 12.42 -1.10 -3.47
N SER A 8 11.65 -1.27 -4.54
CA SER A 8 11.79 -0.47 -5.75
C SER A 8 11.28 0.95 -5.49
N HIS A 9 12.18 1.89 -5.19
CA HIS A 9 11.84 3.32 -5.21
C HIS A 9 11.77 3.76 -6.68
N PRO A 10 10.60 4.13 -7.20
CA PRO A 10 10.43 4.39 -8.64
C PRO A 10 11.33 5.52 -9.15
N ASP A 11 11.69 6.48 -8.29
CA ASP A 11 12.51 7.64 -8.66
C ASP A 11 13.97 7.32 -9.01
N ARG A 12 14.47 6.14 -8.63
CA ARG A 12 15.86 5.73 -8.93
C ARG A 12 15.99 4.85 -10.18
N LEU A 13 14.88 4.29 -10.67
CA LEU A 13 14.92 3.25 -11.71
C LEU A 13 14.51 3.75 -13.09
N LEU A 14 13.89 4.93 -13.20
CA LEU A 14 13.38 5.45 -14.46
C LEU A 14 13.96 6.83 -14.79
N PRO A 15 14.29 7.10 -16.08
CA PRO A 15 14.71 8.42 -16.52
C PRO A 15 13.61 9.46 -16.28
N ALA A 16 13.98 10.74 -16.29
CA ALA A 16 13.02 11.83 -16.23
C ALA A 16 12.01 11.73 -17.37
N ASP A 17 10.74 11.53 -17.04
CA ASP A 17 9.63 11.44 -18.00
C ASP A 17 8.81 12.73 -17.98
N PRO A 18 8.78 13.52 -19.07
CA PRO A 18 7.99 14.75 -19.13
C PRO A 18 6.49 14.57 -18.89
N ALA A 19 5.95 13.36 -19.05
CA ALA A 19 4.55 13.08 -18.72
C ALA A 19 4.29 13.05 -17.20
N THR A 20 5.33 12.84 -16.40
CA THR A 20 5.22 12.66 -14.94
C THR A 20 6.08 13.62 -14.15
N ARG A 21 6.95 14.42 -14.80
CA ARG A 21 7.76 15.43 -14.11
C ARG A 21 8.15 16.62 -14.99
N SER A 22 8.42 17.76 -14.34
CA SER A 22 8.99 18.95 -14.99
C SER A 22 10.48 18.72 -15.33
N ILE A 23 10.83 18.76 -16.63
CA ILE A 23 12.23 18.63 -17.08
C ILE A 23 13.07 19.81 -16.56
N GLU A 24 12.58 21.05 -16.69
CA GLU A 24 13.31 22.24 -16.25
C GLU A 24 13.63 22.18 -14.74
N THR A 25 12.64 21.78 -13.93
CA THR A 25 12.82 21.64 -12.49
C THR A 25 13.82 20.51 -12.17
N PHE A 26 13.73 19.38 -12.87
CA PHE A 26 14.63 18.25 -12.68
C PHE A 26 16.08 18.59 -13.04
N GLU A 27 16.32 19.27 -14.16
CA GLU A 27 17.66 19.70 -14.58
C GLU A 27 18.26 20.69 -13.58
N LYS A 28 17.44 21.58 -13.02
CA LYS A 28 17.90 22.62 -12.09
C LYS A 28 18.10 22.13 -10.65
N PHE A 29 17.22 21.26 -10.16
CA PHE A 29 17.16 20.90 -8.73
C PHE A 29 17.32 19.40 -8.44
N GLY A 30 17.27 18.54 -9.46
CA GLY A 30 17.35 17.08 -9.33
C GLY A 30 16.09 16.45 -8.74
N ALA A 31 16.16 15.13 -8.49
CA ALA A 31 15.09 14.31 -7.93
C ALA A 31 14.66 14.74 -6.51
N ASP A 32 13.49 14.27 -6.06
CA ASP A 32 12.93 14.51 -4.72
C ASP A 32 12.66 15.99 -4.38
N THR A 33 12.34 16.81 -5.37
CA THR A 33 12.07 18.25 -5.18
C THR A 33 10.60 18.62 -5.41
N GLY A 34 9.71 17.63 -5.31
CA GLY A 34 8.25 17.84 -5.26
C GLY A 34 7.59 18.08 -6.62
N HIS A 35 8.20 17.61 -7.71
CA HIS A 35 7.70 17.81 -9.08
C HIS A 35 7.37 16.48 -9.79
N ASP A 36 7.15 15.42 -9.01
CA ASP A 36 6.76 14.09 -9.49
C ASP A 36 5.24 13.93 -9.39
N ILE A 37 4.62 13.54 -10.50
CA ILE A 37 3.16 13.48 -10.68
C ILE A 37 2.71 12.03 -10.86
N PRO A 38 1.63 11.60 -10.18
CA PRO A 38 1.08 10.27 -10.37
C PRO A 38 0.66 9.97 -11.80
N PHE A 39 0.82 8.71 -12.19
CA PHE A 39 0.41 8.20 -13.48
C PHE A 39 -0.39 6.91 -13.32
N ARG A 40 -1.08 6.51 -14.38
CA ARG A 40 -1.90 5.29 -14.38
C ARG A 40 -1.02 4.05 -14.25
N MET A 41 -1.38 3.15 -13.33
CA MET A 41 -0.65 1.91 -13.07
C MET A 41 -1.43 0.68 -13.56
N GLU A 42 -0.69 -0.42 -13.79
CA GLU A 42 -1.22 -1.73 -14.20
C GLU A 42 -0.34 -2.84 -13.60
N TYR A 43 -0.97 -3.83 -13.00
CA TYR A 43 -0.31 -4.95 -12.32
C TYR A 43 -0.58 -6.29 -12.99
N THR A 44 -1.80 -6.55 -13.47
CA THR A 44 -2.20 -7.90 -13.87
C THR A 44 -1.38 -8.47 -15.03
N ARG A 45 -1.16 -7.71 -16.10
CA ARG A 45 -0.32 -8.10 -17.25
C ARG A 45 1.14 -7.86 -16.95
N SER A 46 1.47 -6.72 -16.36
CA SER A 46 2.85 -6.31 -16.10
C SER A 46 3.58 -7.26 -15.13
N LEU A 47 2.87 -7.82 -14.15
CA LEU A 47 3.42 -8.81 -13.21
C LEU A 47 3.19 -10.26 -13.62
N GLN A 48 2.54 -10.54 -14.75
CA GLN A 48 2.18 -11.91 -15.14
C GLN A 48 3.39 -12.86 -15.15
N PRO A 49 4.56 -12.50 -15.71
CA PRO A 49 5.71 -13.42 -15.72
C PRO A 49 6.21 -13.74 -14.32
N LEU A 50 6.33 -12.72 -13.46
CA LEU A 50 6.77 -12.87 -12.07
C LEU A 50 5.79 -13.75 -11.28
N LEU A 51 4.48 -13.53 -11.45
CA LEU A 51 3.45 -14.29 -10.74
C LEU A 51 3.31 -15.72 -11.26
N ALA A 52 3.61 -15.97 -12.54
CA ALA A 52 3.68 -17.32 -13.09
C ALA A 52 4.77 -18.16 -12.41
N ASP A 53 5.93 -17.55 -12.14
CA ASP A 53 7.07 -18.26 -11.53
C ASP A 53 6.95 -18.32 -10.00
N PHE A 54 6.54 -17.22 -9.36
CA PHE A 54 6.66 -17.04 -7.90
C PHE A 54 5.35 -16.76 -7.16
N GLY A 55 4.21 -16.61 -7.84
CA GLY A 55 2.94 -16.23 -7.21
C GLY A 55 2.46 -17.20 -6.12
N ASN A 56 2.86 -18.47 -6.20
CA ASN A 56 2.56 -19.51 -5.21
C ASN A 56 3.79 -19.98 -4.42
N ALA A 57 4.95 -19.32 -4.59
CA ALA A 57 6.19 -19.75 -3.98
C ALA A 57 6.16 -19.55 -2.46
N LYS A 58 6.37 -20.64 -1.71
CA LYS A 58 6.54 -20.58 -0.25
C LYS A 58 7.82 -19.81 0.06
N GLY A 59 7.70 -18.72 0.80
CA GLY A 59 8.84 -17.90 1.19
C GLY A 59 8.90 -16.55 0.48
N PHE A 60 8.23 -16.40 -0.66
CA PHE A 60 8.18 -15.15 -1.40
C PHE A 60 7.00 -14.28 -0.94
N ASN A 61 7.27 -13.02 -0.62
CA ASN A 61 6.27 -12.01 -0.31
C ASN A 61 6.47 -10.81 -1.26
N LEU A 62 5.42 -10.42 -1.97
CA LEU A 62 5.35 -9.26 -2.85
C LEU A 62 4.29 -8.30 -2.32
N VAL A 63 4.68 -7.06 -2.04
CA VAL A 63 3.77 -6.02 -1.54
C VAL A 63 3.55 -4.99 -2.65
N LEU A 64 2.30 -4.80 -3.07
CA LEU A 64 1.94 -3.90 -4.16
C LEU A 64 1.55 -2.53 -3.62
N PHE A 65 2.43 -1.54 -3.75
CA PHE A 65 2.15 -0.12 -3.48
C PHE A 65 1.72 0.59 -4.75
N THR A 66 0.78 1.52 -4.64
CA THR A 66 0.26 2.27 -5.78
C THR A 66 -0.01 3.72 -5.40
N ILE A 67 0.05 4.59 -6.40
CA ILE A 67 -0.41 5.99 -6.35
C ILE A 67 -1.68 6.20 -7.20
N ASP A 68 -2.16 5.16 -7.87
CA ASP A 68 -3.39 5.13 -8.66
C ASP A 68 -4.48 4.36 -7.90
N GLU A 69 -5.47 5.07 -7.34
CA GLU A 69 -6.57 4.45 -6.59
C GLU A 69 -7.44 3.51 -7.46
N THR A 70 -7.44 3.68 -8.78
CA THR A 70 -8.30 2.90 -9.69
C THR A 70 -7.92 1.42 -9.76
N VAL A 71 -6.71 1.06 -9.30
CA VAL A 71 -6.23 -0.32 -9.26
C VAL A 71 -6.59 -1.06 -7.96
N PHE A 72 -7.06 -0.36 -6.92
CA PHE A 72 -7.31 -0.99 -5.61
C PHE A 72 -8.23 -2.19 -5.69
N SER A 73 -9.46 -1.98 -6.16
CA SER A 73 -10.46 -3.04 -6.33
C SER A 73 -10.30 -3.77 -7.67
N ARG A 74 -9.75 -3.10 -8.69
CA ARG A 74 -9.59 -3.66 -10.04
C ARG A 74 -8.51 -4.72 -10.11
N GLU A 75 -7.40 -4.55 -9.40
CA GLU A 75 -6.18 -5.35 -9.60
C GLU A 75 -5.53 -5.78 -8.27
N SER A 76 -5.17 -4.84 -7.39
CA SER A 76 -4.37 -5.15 -6.19
C SER A 76 -5.08 -6.08 -5.22
N ALA A 77 -6.35 -5.82 -4.90
CA ALA A 77 -7.11 -6.66 -3.98
C ALA A 77 -7.41 -8.06 -4.54
N PRO A 78 -7.86 -8.24 -5.80
CA PRO A 78 -7.99 -9.56 -6.41
C PRO A 78 -6.68 -10.35 -6.44
N LEU A 79 -5.55 -9.71 -6.78
CA LEU A 79 -4.25 -10.37 -6.79
C LEU A 79 -3.85 -10.88 -5.39
N ALA A 80 -4.00 -10.04 -4.35
CA ALA A 80 -3.71 -10.40 -2.97
C ALA A 80 -4.72 -11.40 -2.37
N GLY A 81 -5.97 -11.39 -2.86
CA GLY A 81 -6.99 -12.35 -2.47
C GLY A 81 -6.71 -13.76 -3.01
N PHE A 82 -5.99 -13.87 -4.13
CA PHE A 82 -5.66 -15.15 -4.76
C PHE A 82 -4.24 -15.64 -4.45
N TYR A 83 -3.22 -14.85 -4.80
CA TYR A 83 -1.82 -15.28 -4.70
C TYR A 83 -1.34 -15.24 -3.25
N PRO A 84 -0.89 -16.36 -2.67
CA PRO A 84 -0.41 -16.39 -1.28
C PRO A 84 0.77 -15.46 -1.02
N SER A 85 1.58 -15.20 -2.05
CA SER A 85 2.74 -14.31 -1.98
C SER A 85 2.37 -12.83 -2.01
N VAL A 86 1.16 -12.45 -2.45
CA VAL A 86 0.82 -11.05 -2.72
C VAL A 86 0.10 -10.40 -1.53
N TYR A 87 0.52 -9.18 -1.20
CA TYR A 87 -0.08 -8.31 -0.21
C TYR A 87 -0.37 -6.94 -0.83
N VAL A 88 -1.42 -6.29 -0.33
CA VAL A 88 -1.74 -4.91 -0.72
C VAL A 88 -0.95 -3.94 0.16
N GLY A 89 -0.16 -3.07 -0.46
CA GLY A 89 0.53 -1.98 0.23
C GLY A 89 -0.48 -0.97 0.82
N ALA A 90 -0.08 -0.30 1.89
CA ALA A 90 -0.81 0.88 2.38
C ALA A 90 -0.88 1.96 1.29
N PRO A 91 -1.88 2.86 1.34
CA PRO A 91 -1.90 4.05 0.52
C PRO A 91 -0.58 4.82 0.67
N TRP A 92 -0.04 5.29 -0.45
CA TRP A 92 1.33 5.79 -0.52
C TRP A 92 1.38 7.20 -1.12
N TRP A 93 2.29 8.03 -0.61
CA TRP A 93 2.55 9.38 -1.09
C TRP A 93 1.32 10.30 -1.02
N PHE A 94 0.77 10.73 -2.15
CA PHE A 94 -0.36 11.67 -2.21
C PHE A 94 -1.65 11.13 -1.61
N ILE A 95 -1.76 9.80 -1.53
CA ILE A 95 -2.94 9.11 -1.01
C ILE A 95 -2.72 8.53 0.39
N ASP A 96 -1.60 8.86 1.07
CA ASP A 96 -1.42 8.66 2.52
C ASP A 96 -2.16 9.76 3.31
N GLU A 97 -3.49 9.78 3.17
CA GLU A 97 -4.39 10.72 3.83
C GLU A 97 -5.68 10.01 4.29
N PRO A 98 -6.40 10.52 5.32
CA PRO A 98 -7.53 9.80 5.92
C PRO A 98 -8.67 9.36 4.98
N ASP A 99 -9.09 10.19 4.03
CA ASP A 99 -10.15 9.90 3.07
C ASP A 99 -9.73 8.83 2.06
N ALA A 100 -8.51 8.90 1.52
CA ALA A 100 -7.93 7.87 0.65
C ALA A 100 -7.73 6.56 1.40
N MET A 101 -7.30 6.60 2.65
CA MET A 101 -7.21 5.41 3.50
C MET A 101 -8.58 4.75 3.70
N HIS A 102 -9.65 5.55 3.86
CA HIS A 102 -11.01 5.04 3.91
C HIS A 102 -11.47 4.45 2.56
N ARG A 103 -11.15 5.11 1.43
CA ARG A 103 -11.43 4.58 0.08
C ARG A 103 -10.69 3.27 -0.16
N TRP A 104 -9.40 3.21 0.18
CA TRP A 104 -8.57 2.02 0.11
C TRP A 104 -9.17 0.87 0.93
N ARG A 105 -9.45 1.09 2.22
CA ARG A 105 -10.10 0.05 3.05
C ARG A 105 -11.42 -0.41 2.48
N SER A 106 -12.25 0.50 2.00
CA SER A 106 -13.53 0.17 1.38
C SER A 106 -13.35 -0.67 0.10
N ALA A 107 -12.35 -0.35 -0.72
CA ALA A 107 -12.07 -1.02 -1.99
C ALA A 107 -11.44 -2.41 -1.82
N ILE A 108 -10.55 -2.60 -0.84
CA ILE A 108 -9.77 -3.83 -0.74
C ILE A 108 -10.40 -4.88 0.19
N THR A 109 -11.12 -4.45 1.24
CA THR A 109 -11.52 -5.34 2.35
C THR A 109 -12.43 -6.48 1.89
N GLY A 110 -13.32 -6.23 0.94
CA GLY A 110 -14.24 -7.27 0.43
C GLY A 110 -13.53 -8.45 -0.24
N THR A 111 -12.34 -8.23 -0.81
CA THR A 111 -11.61 -9.27 -1.58
C THR A 111 -10.36 -9.75 -0.85
N ALA A 112 -9.56 -8.84 -0.31
CA ALA A 112 -8.30 -9.15 0.37
C ALA A 112 -8.48 -9.40 1.88
N GLY A 113 -9.63 -9.04 2.45
CA GLY A 113 -9.84 -9.05 3.90
C GLY A 113 -8.90 -8.07 4.62
N PHE A 114 -8.65 -8.34 5.90
CA PHE A 114 -7.81 -7.49 6.76
C PHE A 114 -6.36 -7.99 6.91
N THR A 115 -6.10 -9.24 6.55
CA THR A 115 -4.80 -9.91 6.81
C THR A 115 -3.83 -9.84 5.63
N ARG A 116 -4.31 -9.42 4.45
CA ARG A 116 -3.54 -9.35 3.20
C ARG A 116 -3.09 -7.93 2.87
N SER A 117 -2.87 -7.08 3.86
CA SER A 117 -2.24 -5.77 3.68
C SER A 117 -0.91 -5.65 4.43
N SER A 118 -0.08 -4.68 4.04
CA SER A 118 1.23 -4.45 4.65
C SER A 118 1.19 -3.84 6.06
N GLY A 119 0.06 -3.22 6.43
CA GLY A 119 0.02 -2.22 7.49
C GLY A 119 0.64 -0.89 7.03
N LEU A 120 0.61 0.13 7.90
CA LEU A 120 1.13 1.47 7.61
C LEU A 120 2.65 1.48 7.40
N ILE A 121 3.08 2.29 6.42
CA ILE A 121 4.45 2.75 6.24
C ILE A 121 4.39 4.28 6.18
N ASP A 122 5.17 4.95 7.02
CA ASP A 122 5.14 6.41 7.18
C ASP A 122 5.82 7.18 6.05
N ASP A 123 6.78 6.54 5.37
CA ASP A 123 7.54 7.04 4.22
C ASP A 123 7.94 8.52 4.30
N THR A 124 8.49 8.92 5.45
CA THR A 124 8.81 10.32 5.73
C THR A 124 10.29 10.52 6.03
N ARG A 125 10.85 11.60 5.48
CA ARG A 125 12.17 12.13 5.89
C ARG A 125 12.07 13.04 7.11
N ALA A 126 10.86 13.45 7.50
CA ALA A 126 10.62 14.32 8.65
C ALA A 126 10.40 13.47 9.91
N PHE A 127 11.49 13.20 10.64
CA PHE A 127 11.49 12.35 11.84
C PHE A 127 10.39 12.70 12.87
N THR A 128 10.17 13.98 13.12
CA THR A 128 9.17 14.47 14.07
C THR A 128 7.73 14.20 13.64
N SER A 129 7.49 13.90 12.35
CA SER A 129 6.16 13.55 11.84
C SER A 129 5.79 12.08 12.06
N ILE A 130 6.76 11.20 12.35
CA ILE A 130 6.52 9.75 12.47
C ILE A 130 5.40 9.45 13.48
N PRO A 131 5.42 9.96 14.73
CA PRO A 131 4.35 9.66 15.69
C PRO A 131 2.98 10.13 15.21
N ALA A 132 2.90 11.31 14.60
CA ALA A 132 1.66 11.89 14.11
C ALA A 132 1.07 11.08 12.95
N ARG A 133 1.90 10.61 12.00
CA ARG A 133 1.47 9.76 10.89
C ARG A 133 0.94 8.41 11.38
N HIS A 134 1.67 7.79 12.31
CA HIS A 134 1.21 6.54 12.94
C HIS A 134 -0.10 6.73 13.71
N GLU A 135 -0.28 7.84 14.42
CA GLU A 135 -1.52 8.13 15.11
C GLU A 135 -2.69 8.34 14.12
N ALA A 136 -2.48 9.14 13.07
CA ALA A 136 -3.47 9.37 12.03
C ALA A 136 -3.94 8.04 11.42
N SER A 137 -3.01 7.18 11.04
CA SER A 137 -3.32 5.86 10.50
C SER A 137 -4.13 4.99 11.45
N ARG A 138 -3.71 4.90 12.72
CA ARG A 138 -4.43 4.11 13.75
C ARG A 138 -5.85 4.60 13.96
N ARG A 139 -6.06 5.92 13.96
CA ARG A 139 -7.39 6.54 14.10
C ARG A 139 -8.27 6.27 12.89
N THR A 140 -7.71 6.39 11.68
CA THR A 140 -8.43 6.10 10.44
C THR A 140 -8.83 4.63 10.35
N GLU A 141 -7.94 3.72 10.73
CA GLU A 141 -8.23 2.29 10.80
C GLU A 141 -9.34 1.99 11.80
N ALA A 142 -9.25 2.54 13.02
CA ALA A 142 -10.29 2.38 14.04
C ALA A 142 -11.64 2.95 13.58
N SER A 143 -11.65 4.12 12.95
CA SER A 143 -12.85 4.74 12.37
C SER A 143 -13.51 3.84 11.33
N PHE A 144 -12.72 3.20 10.45
CA PHE A 144 -13.24 2.25 9.46
C PHE A 144 -13.89 1.03 10.13
N LEU A 145 -13.27 0.47 11.18
CA LEU A 145 -13.84 -0.66 11.92
C LEU A 145 -15.11 -0.27 12.68
N VAL A 146 -15.16 0.92 13.28
CA VAL A 146 -16.35 1.46 13.95
C VAL A 146 -17.51 1.58 12.96
N LYS A 147 -17.26 2.04 11.73
CA LYS A 147 -18.28 2.04 10.67
C LYS A 147 -18.84 0.64 10.42
N LEU A 148 -17.99 -0.37 10.27
CA LEU A 148 -18.44 -1.75 10.06
C LEU A 148 -19.20 -2.31 11.26
N LEU A 149 -18.79 -1.98 12.47
CA LEU A 149 -19.48 -2.38 13.71
C LEU A 149 -20.87 -1.74 13.80
N ALA A 150 -20.97 -0.44 13.54
CA ALA A 150 -22.24 0.30 13.54
C ALA A 150 -23.20 -0.18 12.44
N GLU A 151 -22.67 -0.64 11.31
CA GLU A 151 -23.42 -1.30 10.23
C GLU A 151 -23.72 -2.79 10.51
N HIS A 152 -23.35 -3.31 11.69
CA HIS A 152 -23.49 -4.72 12.08
C HIS A 152 -22.83 -5.72 11.12
N ARG A 153 -21.76 -5.30 10.43
CA ARG A 153 -21.01 -6.14 9.48
C ARG A 153 -19.94 -6.97 10.17
N ILE A 154 -19.51 -6.57 11.36
CA ILE A 154 -18.56 -7.28 12.22
C ILE A 154 -19.01 -7.16 13.68
N THR A 155 -18.54 -8.06 14.54
CA THR A 155 -18.72 -7.97 16.00
C THR A 155 -17.64 -7.07 16.61
N GLU A 156 -17.88 -6.60 17.85
CA GLU A 156 -16.91 -5.83 18.62
C GLU A 156 -15.63 -6.63 18.88
N ASP A 157 -15.78 -7.90 19.30
CA ASP A 157 -14.63 -8.82 19.48
C ASP A 157 -13.80 -8.93 18.21
N ARG A 158 -14.46 -9.04 17.05
CA ARG A 158 -13.77 -9.13 15.77
C ARG A 158 -13.07 -7.83 15.41
N ALA A 159 -13.64 -6.67 15.73
CA ALA A 159 -12.99 -5.39 15.54
C ALA A 159 -11.72 -5.26 16.40
N HIS A 160 -11.76 -5.71 17.66
CA HIS A 160 -10.59 -5.74 18.55
C HIS A 160 -9.48 -6.67 18.04
N GLU A 161 -9.82 -7.84 17.52
CA GLU A 161 -8.83 -8.72 16.88
C GLU A 161 -8.18 -8.05 15.66
N ILE A 162 -8.99 -7.45 14.78
CA ILE A 162 -8.49 -6.85 13.54
C ILE A 162 -7.57 -5.68 13.82
N ILE A 163 -7.89 -4.78 14.76
CA ILE A 163 -7.07 -3.59 15.00
C ILE A 163 -5.69 -3.95 15.55
N VAL A 164 -5.60 -4.97 16.40
CA VAL A 164 -4.32 -5.50 16.89
C VAL A 164 -3.55 -6.15 15.74
N ASP A 165 -4.23 -6.94 14.90
CA ASP A 165 -3.59 -7.65 13.80
C ASP A 165 -3.11 -6.72 12.68
N ALA A 166 -3.85 -5.65 12.40
CA ALA A 166 -3.46 -4.63 11.42
C ALA A 166 -2.20 -3.85 11.84
N ALA A 167 -1.90 -3.80 13.14
CA ALA A 167 -0.64 -3.27 13.63
C ALA A 167 0.53 -4.24 13.44
N LEU A 168 0.25 -5.54 13.28
CA LEU A 168 1.25 -6.57 13.01
C LEU A 168 1.64 -6.53 11.53
N ARG A 169 2.92 -6.30 11.27
CA ARG A 169 3.51 -6.19 9.94
C ARG A 169 3.64 -7.55 9.23
N ARG A 170 2.54 -8.30 9.05
CA ARG A 170 2.54 -9.69 8.52
C ARG A 170 3.24 -9.86 7.18
N ALA A 171 3.23 -8.83 6.33
CA ALA A 171 3.95 -8.84 5.07
C ALA A 171 5.48 -8.92 5.26
N PHE A 172 5.98 -8.40 6.37
CA PHE A 172 7.38 -8.36 6.74
C PHE A 172 7.62 -9.47 7.77
N LYS A 173 8.27 -10.56 7.34
CA LYS A 173 8.68 -11.66 8.22
C LYS A 173 9.79 -11.18 9.16
N LEU A 174 9.40 -10.40 10.17
CA LEU A 174 10.24 -9.85 11.23
C LEU A 174 10.25 -10.78 12.43
#